data_AF-A0A4Q9H1P8-F1
#
_entry.id   AF-A0A4Q9H1P8-F1
#
_cell.length_a   1.000
_cell.length_b   1.000
_cell.length_c   1.000
_cell.angle_alpha   90.00
_cell.angle_beta   90.00
_cell.angle_gamma   90.00
#
_symmetry.space_group_name_H-M   'P 1'
#
loop_
_entity.id
_entity.type
_entity.pdbx_description
1 polymer ?
#
loop_
_entity_poly.entity_id
_entity_poly.type
_entity_poly.pdbx_seq_one_letter_code
_entity_poly.pdbx_strand_id
1 'polypeptide(L)'
;MPLNYLLFDHSEDTEGVHTFEAMASVGPGHWPQVQAEVAQVLQWAHRQFRGERGPLDEGGDWDYELQGVHEVASAWALRFNERTGSLEAELGAPGQPRHTATLTLTGHDGFAQAFLGAFPSDD
;
A
#
# COMPACT_ATOMS: atom_id res chain seq x y z
N MET A 1 -7.67 15.73 6.74
CA MET A 1 -6.22 15.98 6.57
C MET A 1 -5.79 15.23 5.33
N PRO A 2 -4.97 15.82 4.46
CA PRO A 2 -4.43 15.12 3.30
C PRO A 2 -3.54 13.96 3.74
N LEU A 3 -3.48 12.91 2.93
CA LEU A 3 -2.58 11.77 3.10
C LEU A 3 -1.19 12.19 2.64
N ASN A 4 -0.15 11.82 3.38
CA ASN A 4 1.25 12.19 3.10
C ASN A 4 2.10 10.98 2.69
N TYR A 5 1.66 9.77 3.04
CA TYR A 5 2.37 8.53 2.76
C TYR A 5 1.58 7.61 1.83
N LEU A 6 0.26 7.54 2.00
CA LEU A 6 -0.59 6.75 1.10
C LEU A 6 -0.89 7.53 -0.18
N LEU A 7 -0.27 7.11 -1.27
CA LEU A 7 -0.57 7.56 -2.63
C LEU A 7 -1.30 6.44 -3.35
N PHE A 8 -2.51 6.71 -3.80
CA PHE A 8 -3.36 5.70 -4.43
C PHE A 8 -3.23 5.73 -5.93
N ASP A 9 -2.82 4.61 -6.50
CA ASP A 9 -2.98 4.30 -7.90
C ASP A 9 -4.40 3.76 -8.13
N HIS A 10 -5.12 4.36 -9.08
CA HIS A 10 -6.48 3.97 -9.43
C HIS A 10 -6.48 3.20 -10.76
N SER A 11 -7.13 2.03 -10.78
CA SER A 11 -7.46 1.29 -11.99
C SER A 11 -8.92 0.85 -12.01
N GLU A 12 -9.44 0.56 -13.19
CA GLU A 12 -10.81 0.06 -13.44
C GLU A 12 -10.72 -1.16 -14.36
N ASP A 13 -11.47 -2.21 -14.05
CA ASP A 13 -11.56 -3.39 -14.89
C ASP A 13 -12.73 -3.32 -15.89
N THR A 14 -12.92 -4.38 -16.68
CA THR A 14 -13.98 -4.42 -17.70
C THR A 14 -15.38 -4.61 -17.13
N GLU A 15 -15.52 -4.87 -15.83
CA GLU A 15 -16.78 -5.13 -15.14
C GLU A 15 -17.25 -3.92 -14.32
N GLY A 16 -16.51 -2.79 -14.38
CA GLY A 16 -16.81 -1.57 -13.63
C GLY A 16 -16.38 -1.64 -12.17
N VAL A 17 -15.46 -2.56 -11.83
CA VAL A 17 -14.82 -2.60 -10.51
C VAL A 17 -13.62 -1.67 -10.54
N HIS A 18 -13.61 -0.74 -9.60
CA HIS A 18 -12.48 0.14 -9.37
C HIS A 18 -11.60 -0.44 -8.28
N THR A 19 -10.28 -0.40 -8.50
CA THR A 19 -9.26 -0.78 -7.53
C THR A 19 -8.39 0.42 -7.21
N PHE A 20 -8.23 0.72 -5.93
CA PHE A 20 -7.35 1.74 -5.39
C PHE A 20 -6.26 1.05 -4.59
N GLU A 21 -5.01 1.18 -5.01
CA GLU A 21 -3.87 0.57 -4.32
C GLU A 21 -2.89 1.64 -3.86
N ALA A 22 -2.49 1.58 -2.59
CA ALA A 22 -1.43 2.41 -2.06
C ALA A 22 -0.41 1.55 -1.31
N MET A 23 0.87 1.81 -1.57
CA MET A 23 1.99 1.19 -0.86
C MET A 23 2.88 2.25 -0.21
N ALA A 24 3.07 2.16 1.09
CA ALA A 24 3.97 3.02 1.84
C ALA A 24 5.04 2.18 2.57
N SER A 25 6.32 2.41 2.24
CA SER A 25 7.45 1.78 2.92
C SER A 25 8.30 2.82 3.65
N VAL A 26 8.36 2.72 4.98
CA VAL A 26 8.99 3.73 5.84
C VAL A 26 9.89 3.13 6.91
N GLY A 27 10.78 3.95 7.47
CA GLY A 27 11.51 3.60 8.68
C GLY A 27 10.63 3.74 9.95
N PRO A 28 11.10 3.26 11.11
CA PRO A 28 10.27 3.18 12.33
C PRO A 28 9.74 4.53 12.82
N GLY A 29 10.48 5.61 12.57
CA GLY A 29 10.09 6.97 12.99
C GLY A 29 8.86 7.54 12.29
N HIS A 30 8.49 7.00 11.12
CA HIS A 30 7.32 7.44 10.34
C HIS A 30 6.18 6.40 10.33
N TRP A 31 6.39 5.23 10.92
CA TRP A 31 5.40 4.16 10.94
C TRP A 31 4.07 4.57 11.61
N PRO A 32 4.06 5.28 12.76
CA PRO A 32 2.80 5.72 13.38
C PRO A 32 1.93 6.60 12.45
N GLN A 33 2.55 7.40 11.59
CA GLN A 33 1.86 8.26 10.64
C GLN A 33 1.21 7.44 9.52
N VAL A 34 1.92 6.44 8.98
CA VAL A 34 1.34 5.50 7.99
C VAL A 34 0.14 4.76 8.59
N GLN A 35 0.25 4.29 9.83
CA GLN A 35 -0.87 3.62 10.52
C GLN A 35 -2.08 4.55 10.70
N ALA A 36 -1.84 5.82 11.03
CA ALA A 36 -2.91 6.81 11.16
C ALA A 36 -3.63 7.07 9.83
N GLU A 37 -2.88 7.13 8.72
CA GLU A 37 -3.44 7.31 7.38
C GLU A 37 -4.25 6.09 6.92
N VAL A 38 -3.74 4.88 7.11
CA VAL A 38 -4.51 3.63 6.85
C VAL A 38 -5.80 3.61 7.66
N ALA A 39 -5.71 3.91 8.96
CA ALA A 39 -6.88 3.96 9.83
C ALA A 39 -7.88 5.06 9.39
N GLN A 40 -7.40 6.22 8.95
CA GLN A 40 -8.24 7.29 8.43
C GLN A 40 -9.04 6.85 7.20
N VAL A 41 -8.39 6.19 6.24
CA VAL A 41 -9.05 5.69 5.02
C VAL A 41 -10.09 4.62 5.36
N LEU A 42 -9.73 3.61 6.16
CA LEU A 42 -10.66 2.54 6.54
C LEU A 42 -11.82 3.04 7.39
N GLN A 43 -11.59 3.97 8.33
CA GLN A 43 -12.66 4.59 9.11
C GLN A 43 -13.57 5.47 8.26
N TRP A 44 -13.04 6.11 7.21
CA TRP A 44 -13.87 6.81 6.24
C TRP A 44 -14.75 5.83 5.48
N ALA A 45 -14.19 4.75 4.93
CA ALA A 45 -14.92 3.78 4.13
C ALA A 45 -16.07 3.16 4.94
N HIS A 46 -15.78 2.68 6.16
CA HIS A 46 -16.79 2.13 7.07
C HIS A 46 -17.88 3.12 7.50
N ARG A 47 -17.59 4.43 7.54
CA ARG A 47 -18.59 5.45 7.91
C ARG A 47 -19.45 5.88 6.73
N GLN A 48 -18.83 6.02 5.56
CA GLN A 48 -19.47 6.54 4.36
C GLN A 48 -20.29 5.46 3.65
N PHE A 49 -19.78 4.24 3.62
CA PHE A 49 -20.45 3.09 3.01
C PHE A 49 -20.97 2.16 4.10
N ARG A 50 -22.27 2.29 4.39
CA ARG A 50 -23.01 1.36 5.25
C ARG A 50 -23.45 0.08 4.52
N GLY A 51 -23.07 -0.02 3.24
CA GLY A 51 -23.22 -1.22 2.41
C GLY A 51 -22.48 -2.42 3.01
N GLU A 52 -22.84 -3.62 2.56
CA GLU A 52 -22.18 -4.84 3.01
C GLU A 52 -20.74 -4.84 2.50
N ARG A 53 -19.78 -4.86 3.43
CA ARG A 53 -18.39 -5.13 3.09
C ARG A 53 -18.28 -6.61 2.75
N GLY A 54 -17.74 -6.92 1.59
CA GLY A 54 -17.48 -8.29 1.17
C GLY A 54 -17.02 -8.37 -0.27
N PRO A 55 -16.70 -9.58 -0.76
CA PRO A 55 -16.36 -9.79 -2.15
C PRO A 55 -17.45 -9.22 -3.07
N LEU A 56 -17.03 -8.48 -4.09
CA LEU A 56 -17.97 -7.79 -4.99
C LEU A 56 -18.83 -8.78 -5.80
N ASP A 57 -18.27 -9.94 -6.13
CA ASP A 57 -18.96 -11.05 -6.80
C ASP A 57 -19.98 -11.77 -5.91
N GLU A 58 -19.86 -11.62 -4.58
CA GLU A 58 -20.81 -12.12 -3.58
C GLU A 58 -21.86 -11.05 -3.18
N GLY A 59 -21.86 -9.89 -3.84
CA GLY A 59 -22.82 -8.81 -3.60
C GLY A 59 -22.35 -7.75 -2.60
N GLY A 60 -21.06 -7.76 -2.24
CA GLY A 60 -20.46 -6.68 -1.47
C GLY A 60 -20.42 -5.36 -2.25
N ASP A 61 -20.62 -4.25 -1.56
CA ASP A 61 -20.58 -2.91 -2.17
C ASP A 61 -19.13 -2.40 -2.31
N TRP A 62 -18.26 -2.84 -1.40
CA TRP A 62 -16.84 -2.52 -1.35
C TRP A 62 -16.09 -3.54 -0.50
N ASP A 63 -14.79 -3.69 -0.74
CA ASP A 63 -13.89 -4.45 0.13
C ASP A 63 -12.53 -3.77 0.25
N TYR A 64 -11.69 -4.29 1.14
CA TYR A 64 -10.29 -3.95 1.24
C TYR A 64 -9.43 -5.14 1.63
N GLU A 65 -8.19 -5.10 1.18
CA GLU A 65 -7.10 -5.93 1.66
C GLU A 65 -6.01 -5.04 2.28
N LEU A 66 -5.53 -5.43 3.46
CA LEU A 66 -4.44 -4.74 4.15
C LEU A 66 -3.32 -5.72 4.44
N GLN A 67 -2.15 -5.47 3.84
CA GLN A 67 -0.95 -6.28 4.02
C GLN A 67 0.13 -5.46 4.71
N GLY A 68 0.88 -6.13 5.59
CA GLY A 68 2.00 -5.54 6.33
C GLY A 68 3.26 -6.38 6.18
N VAL A 69 4.37 -5.74 5.82
CA VAL A 69 5.70 -6.36 5.76
C VAL A 69 6.63 -5.64 6.72
N HIS A 70 7.37 -6.42 7.50
CA HIS A 70 8.47 -5.94 8.34
C HIS A 70 9.75 -6.63 7.91
N GLU A 71 10.74 -5.86 7.50
CA GLU A 71 12.00 -6.39 6.98
C GLU A 71 13.20 -5.62 7.51
N VAL A 72 14.33 -6.30 7.67
CA VAL A 72 15.62 -5.69 7.99
C VAL A 72 16.58 -6.03 6.87
N ALA A 73 16.94 -5.04 6.07
CA ALA A 73 17.88 -5.23 4.97
C ALA A 73 19.33 -5.12 5.47
N SER A 74 20.19 -6.03 5.02
CA SER A 74 21.64 -5.91 5.11
C SER A 74 22.21 -5.46 3.77
N ALA A 75 23.15 -4.53 3.78
CA ALA A 75 23.86 -4.17 2.55
C ALA A 75 24.67 -5.38 2.06
N TRP A 76 24.52 -5.77 0.80
CA TRP A 76 25.31 -6.83 0.19
C TRP A 76 26.28 -6.23 -0.82
N ALA A 77 27.55 -6.10 -0.44
CA ALA A 77 28.57 -5.57 -1.33
C ALA A 77 28.95 -6.66 -2.34
N LEU A 78 28.53 -6.48 -3.58
CA LEU A 78 28.88 -7.35 -4.69
C LEU A 78 30.06 -6.74 -5.47
N ARG A 79 31.07 -7.57 -5.75
CA ARG A 79 32.23 -7.17 -6.55
C ARG A 79 32.51 -8.26 -7.58
N PHE A 80 32.65 -7.88 -8.84
CA PHE A 80 33.06 -8.81 -9.89
C PHE A 80 34.59 -8.86 -9.95
N ASN A 81 35.17 -10.04 -9.80
CA ASN A 81 36.60 -10.25 -9.93
C ASN A 81 36.92 -10.63 -11.38
N GLU A 82 37.33 -9.66 -12.17
CA GLU A 82 37.63 -9.84 -13.60
C GLU A 82 38.76 -10.83 -13.87
N ARG A 83 39.70 -10.99 -12.92
CA ARG A 83 40.83 -11.92 -13.07
C ARG A 83 40.41 -13.37 -12.95
N THR A 84 39.41 -13.66 -12.12
CA THR A 84 38.90 -15.02 -11.89
C THR A 84 37.56 -15.28 -12.57
N GLY A 85 36.90 -14.25 -13.10
CA GLY A 85 35.57 -14.33 -13.69
C GLY A 85 34.46 -14.63 -12.69
N SER A 86 34.68 -14.37 -11.39
CA SER A 86 33.76 -14.74 -10.31
C SER A 86 33.09 -13.52 -9.67
N LEU A 87 31.84 -13.70 -9.24
CA LEU A 87 31.15 -12.74 -8.39
C LEU A 87 31.51 -13.00 -6.92
N GLU A 88 32.13 -12.02 -6.28
CA GLU A 88 32.42 -12.02 -4.86
C GLU A 88 31.35 -11.21 -4.13
N ALA A 89 30.98 -11.68 -2.94
CA ALA A 89 29.82 -11.18 -2.22
C ALA A 89 30.16 -11.07 -0.73
N GLU A 90 30.01 -9.88 -0.16
CA GLU A 90 30.30 -9.60 1.25
C GLU A 90 29.07 -8.99 1.92
N LEU A 91 28.48 -9.75 2.85
CA LEU A 91 27.29 -9.33 3.57
C LEU A 91 27.68 -8.38 4.70
N GLY A 92 27.15 -7.16 4.65
CA GLY A 92 27.30 -6.16 5.70
C GLY A 92 26.39 -6.43 6.90
N ALA A 93 26.53 -5.59 7.93
CA ALA A 93 25.66 -5.64 9.10
C ALA A 93 24.19 -5.32 8.73
N PRO A 94 23.22 -5.87 9.47
CA PRO A 94 21.81 -5.49 9.33
C PRO A 94 21.61 -3.98 9.53
N GLY A 95 20.80 -3.38 8.65
CA GLY A 95 20.39 -1.98 8.74
C GLY A 95 19.25 -1.76 9.73
N GLN A 96 18.58 -0.61 9.62
CA GLN A 96 17.32 -0.36 10.34
C GLN A 96 16.16 -1.09 9.66
N PRO A 97 15.14 -1.54 10.43
CA PRO A 97 13.97 -2.17 9.84
C PRO A 97 13.18 -1.18 8.96
N ARG A 98 12.57 -1.70 7.91
CA ARG A 98 11.49 -1.03 7.18
C ARG A 98 10.15 -1.68 7.51
N HIS A 99 9.14 -0.83 7.55
CA HIS A 99 7.74 -1.21 7.67
C HIS A 99 7.06 -0.80 6.37
N THR A 100 6.45 -1.77 5.70
CA THR A 100 5.67 -1.54 4.49
C THR A 100 4.22 -1.89 4.77
N ALA A 101 3.31 -0.98 4.42
CA ALA A 101 1.88 -1.25 4.37
C ALA A 101 1.40 -1.13 2.93
N THR A 102 0.65 -2.13 2.47
CA THR A 102 -0.08 -2.08 1.21
C THR A 102 -1.57 -2.15 1.53
N LEU A 103 -2.32 -1.16 1.09
CA LEU A 103 -3.76 -1.09 1.23
C LEU A 103 -4.39 -1.07 -0.17
N THR A 104 -5.21 -2.07 -0.43
CA THR A 104 -6.00 -2.19 -1.65
C THR A 104 -7.46 -2.06 -1.29
N LEU A 105 -8.19 -1.15 -1.93
CA LEU A 105 -9.64 -1.03 -1.81
C LEU A 105 -10.29 -1.31 -3.15
N THR A 106 -11.39 -2.04 -3.13
CA THR A 106 -12.19 -2.34 -4.33
C THR A 106 -13.63 -1.92 -4.12
N GLY A 107 -14.28 -1.47 -5.20
CA GLY A 107 -15.70 -1.12 -5.16
C GLY A 107 -16.21 -0.67 -6.52
N HIS A 108 -17.54 -0.60 -6.64
CA HIS A 108 -18.22 -0.13 -7.85
C HIS A 108 -18.18 1.41 -7.98
N ASP A 109 -18.72 1.96 -9.07
CA ASP A 109 -18.74 3.40 -9.40
C ASP A 109 -19.07 4.32 -8.21
N GLY A 110 -20.08 3.96 -7.42
CA GLY A 110 -20.52 4.76 -6.28
C GLY A 110 -19.45 4.89 -5.19
N PHE A 111 -18.72 3.81 -4.93
CA PHE A 111 -17.57 3.80 -4.03
C PHE A 111 -16.42 4.62 -4.60
N ALA A 112 -16.09 4.38 -5.87
CA ALA A 112 -14.98 5.05 -6.55
C ALA A 112 -15.15 6.57 -6.59
N GLN A 113 -16.33 7.07 -6.95
CA GLN A 113 -16.62 8.51 -6.98
C GLN A 113 -16.48 9.14 -5.59
N ALA A 114 -16.98 8.47 -4.55
CA ALA A 114 -16.86 8.98 -3.19
C ALA A 114 -15.41 8.97 -2.70
N PHE A 115 -14.64 7.94 -3.05
CA PHE A 115 -13.23 7.81 -2.68
C PHE A 115 -12.39 8.92 -3.30
N LEU A 116 -12.49 9.12 -4.62
CA LEU A 116 -11.77 10.17 -5.34
C LEU A 116 -12.12 11.58 -4.83
N GLY A 117 -13.36 11.80 -4.40
CA GLY A 117 -13.77 13.06 -3.78
C GLY A 117 -13.22 13.27 -2.36
N ALA A 118 -12.99 12.19 -1.61
CA ALA A 118 -12.49 12.24 -0.23
C ALA A 118 -10.96 12.26 -0.14
N PHE A 119 -10.29 11.59 -1.08
CA PHE A 119 -8.84 11.41 -1.15
C PHE A 119 -8.33 11.71 -2.57
N PRO A 120 -8.31 12.99 -2.98
CA PRO A 120 -7.77 13.36 -4.28
C PRO A 120 -6.26 13.07 -4.31
N SER A 121 -5.78 12.44 -5.37
CA SER A 121 -4.34 12.34 -5.64
C SER A 121 -3.82 13.73 -6.03
N ASP A 122 -2.70 14.15 -5.45
CA ASP A 122 -1.98 15.33 -5.93
C ASP A 122 -1.37 14.99 -7.30
N ASP A 123 -1.78 15.74 -8.33
CA ASP A 123 -1.34 15.62 -9.74
C ASP A 123 0.10 16.16 -9.94
#